data_AF-A0A7Z7W0L3-F1
#
_entry.id   AF-A0A7Z7W0L3-F1
#
_cell.length_a   1.000
_cell.length_b   1.000
_cell.length_c   1.000
_cell.angle_alpha   90.00
_cell.angle_beta   90.00
_cell.angle_gamma   90.00
#
_symmetry.space_group_name_H-M   'P 1'
#
loop_
_entity.id
_entity.type
_entity.pdbx_description
1 polymer ?
#
loop_
_entity_poly.entity_id
_entity_poly.type
_entity_poly.pdbx_seq_one_letter_code
_entity_poly.pdbx_strand_id
1 'polypeptide(L)' 'MAVLFDEQAMSNTLTHENVTIDVQLGLGNAAATAYGCDLSYDYVRINASYRT' A
#
# COMPACT_ATOMS: atom_id res chain seq x y z
N MET A 1 -8.93 21.47 -6.40
CA MET A 1 -8.18 22.03 -5.26
C MET A 1 -7.04 21.08 -4.94
N ALA A 2 -5.81 21.57 -4.85
CA ALA A 2 -4.70 20.75 -4.37
C ALA A 2 -4.98 20.38 -2.92
N VAL A 3 -4.89 19.10 -2.59
CA VAL A 3 -5.01 18.62 -1.22
C VAL A 3 -3.73 19.01 -0.49
N LEU A 4 -3.83 19.53 0.74
CA LEU A 4 -2.65 19.72 1.58
C LEU A 4 -2.05 18.34 1.86
N PHE A 5 -0.89 18.08 1.29
CA PHE A 5 -0.15 16.84 1.43
C PHE A 5 1.09 17.10 2.29
N ASP A 6 1.16 16.39 3.42
CA ASP A 6 2.33 16.39 4.30
C ASP A 6 3.07 15.06 4.11
N GLU A 7 4.21 15.12 3.42
CA GLU A 7 5.05 13.97 3.14
C GLU A 7 5.60 13.32 4.41
N GLN A 8 5.91 14.13 5.43
CA GLN A 8 6.47 13.64 6.69
C GLN A 8 5.42 12.84 7.47
N ALA A 9 4.20 13.37 7.55
CA ALA A 9 3.08 12.68 8.17
C ALA A 9 2.72 11.38 7.43
N MET A 10 2.76 11.40 6.08
CA MET A 10 2.52 10.21 5.26
C MET A 10 3.60 9.15 5.48
N SER A 11 4.88 9.54 5.45
CA SER A 11 6.01 8.64 5.67
C SER A 11 5.93 7.94 7.03
N ASN A 12 5.64 8.70 8.10
CA ASN A 12 5.42 8.14 9.44
C ASN A 12 4.22 7.18 9.49
N THR A 13 3.18 7.40 8.69
CA THR A 13 2.03 6.50 8.63
C THR A 13 2.42 5.17 7.97
N LEU A 14 3.23 5.21 6.91
CA LEU A 14 3.69 4.03 6.16
C LEU A 14 4.66 3.13 6.95
N THR A 15 5.27 3.62 8.04
CA THR A 15 6.14 2.79 8.90
C THR A 15 5.37 1.89 9.87
N HIS A 16 4.04 2.03 9.95
CA HIS A 16 3.21 1.16 10.79
C HIS A 16 3.08 -0.24 10.20
N GLU A 17 2.84 -1.23 11.06
CA GLU A 17 2.68 -2.64 10.66
C GLU A 17 1.51 -2.84 9.68
N ASN A 18 0.42 -2.10 9.85
CA ASN A 18 -0.76 -2.18 8.99
C ASN A 18 -1.00 -0.83 8.31
N VAL A 19 -1.02 -0.84 6.98
CA VAL A 19 -1.33 0.34 6.16
C VAL A 19 -2.72 0.16 5.56
N THR A 20 -3.62 1.10 5.84
CA THR A 20 -4.96 1.15 5.24
C THR A 20 -4.97 2.16 4.10
N ILE A 21 -5.49 1.75 2.94
CA ILE A 21 -5.62 2.60 1.76
C ILE A 21 -7.09 2.70 1.42
N ASP A 22 -7.68 3.87 1.65
CA ASP A 22 -9.07 4.17 1.30
C ASP A 22 -9.16 4.80 -0.09
N VAL A 23 -9.99 4.23 -0.95
CA VAL A 23 -10.20 4.70 -2.32
C VAL A 23 -11.68 4.91 -2.58
N GLN A 24 -12.06 6.17 -2.84
CA GLN A 24 -13.42 6.53 -3.24
C GLN A 24 -13.48 6.77 -4.75
N LEU A 25 -14.16 5.88 -5.47
CA LEU A 25 -14.28 5.98 -6.94
C LEU A 25 -15.34 7.00 -7.40
N GLY A 26 -16.30 7.36 -6.53
CA GLY A 26 -17.36 8.31 -6.86
C GLY A 26 -18.40 7.82 -7.87
N LEU A 27 -18.46 6.50 -8.14
CA LEU A 27 -19.32 5.87 -9.14
C LEU A 27 -20.58 5.19 -8.54
N GLY A 28 -20.92 5.51 -7.30
CA GLY A 28 -22.07 4.95 -6.57
C GLY A 28 -21.70 4.49 -5.16
N ASN A 29 -22.52 3.58 -4.61
CA ASN A 29 -22.43 3.12 -3.22
C ASN A 29 -21.83 1.71 -3.08
N ALA A 30 -21.28 1.15 -4.18
CA ALA A 30 -20.61 -0.15 -4.12
C ALA A 30 -19.28 -0.02 -3.37
N ALA A 31 -18.97 -1.01 -2.54
CA ALA A 31 -17.73 -1.08 -1.76
C ALA A 31 -17.11 -2.48 -1.87
N ALA A 32 -15.78 -2.54 -1.84
CA ALA A 32 -15.01 -3.77 -1.80
C ALA A 32 -13.76 -3.55 -0.94
N THR A 33 -13.27 -4.62 -0.31
CA THR A 33 -12.05 -4.60 0.50
C THR A 33 -11.10 -5.68 0.00
N ALA A 34 -9.83 -5.32 -0.16
CA ALA A 34 -8.76 -6.24 -0.52
C ALA A 34 -7.65 -6.16 0.53
N TYR A 35 -6.92 -7.26 0.70
CA TYR A 35 -5.80 -7.36 1.62
C TYR A 35 -4.55 -7.78 0.84
N GLY A 36 -3.41 -7.25 1.23
CA GLY A 36 -2.11 -7.55 0.64
C GLY A 36 -0.99 -7.24 1.62
N CYS A 37 0.24 -7.34 1.16
CA CYS A 37 1.43 -6.98 1.91
C CYS A 37 2.39 -6.18 1.03
N ASP A 38 3.44 -5.65 1.65
CA ASP A 38 4.51 -4.94 0.94
C ASP A 38 5.32 -5.89 0.04
N LEU A 39 5.96 -5.30 -0.97
CA LEU A 39 6.91 -6.00 -1.82
C LEU A 39 8.32 -5.77 -1.29
N SER A 40 8.81 -6.71 -0.49
CA SER A 40 10.12 -6.62 0.16
C SER A 40 11.26 -7.17 -0.70
N TYR A 41 12.49 -6.75 -0.39
CA TYR A 41 13.71 -7.31 -1.01
C TYR A 41 13.82 -8.83 -0.79
N ASP A 42 13.46 -9.31 0.39
CA ASP A 42 13.51 -10.74 0.72
C ASP A 42 12.52 -11.55 -0.12
N TYR A 43 11.35 -11.01 -0.43
CA TYR A 43 10.41 -11.65 -1.35
C TYR A 43 11.08 -11.93 -2.71
N VAL A 44 11.80 -10.92 -3.24
CA VAL A 44 12.53 -11.07 -4.51
C VAL A 44 13.66 -12.07 -4.37
N ARG A 45 14.48 -11.99 -3.32
CA ARG A 45 15.61 -12.90 -3.09
C ARG A 45 15.20 -14.37 -3.00
N ILE A 46 14.12 -14.66 -2.26
CA ILE A 46 13.60 -16.02 -2.07
C ILE A 46 13.06 -16.58 -3.39
N ASN A 47 12.31 -15.79 -4.16
CA ASN A 47 11.67 -16.27 -5.38
C ASN A 47 12.59 -16.23 -6.61
N ALA A 48 13.59 -15.35 -6.64
CA ALA A 48 14.55 -15.27 -7.74
C ALA A 48 15.60 -16.40 -7.72
N SER A 49 15.85 -17.01 -6.55
CA SER A 49 16.80 -18.12 -6.39
C SER A 49 16.23 -19.49 -6.79
N TYR A 50 14.96 -19.57 -7.19
CA TYR A 50 14.29 -20.82 -7.59
C TYR A 50 14.62 -21.30 -9.02
N ARG A 51 15.45 -20.58 -9.78
CA ARG A 51 15.95 -21.00 -11.11
C ARG A 51 17.48 -20.99 -11.16
N THR A 52 18.09 -22.13 -10.83
CA THR A 52 19.39 -22.57 -11.36
C THR A 52 19.25 -23.97 -11.90
#